data_AF-A0A356AZV5-F1
#
_entry.id   AF-A0A356AZV5-F1
#
_cell.length_a   1.000
_cell.length_b   1.000
_cell.length_c   1.000
_cell.angle_alpha   90.00
_cell.angle_beta   90.00
_cell.angle_gamma   90.00
#
_symmetry.space_group_name_H-M   'P 1'
#
loop_
_entity.id
_entity.type
_entity.pdbx_description
1 polymer ?
#
loop_
_entity_poly.entity_id
_entity_poly.type
_entity_poly.pdbx_seq_one_letter_code
_entity_poly.pdbx_strand_id
1 'polypeptide(L)' 'MESNVQKIIDLIDTLTPEDKKLIYKKLNDEINSELLDFLDSVNERAIKYSISLEEITKEVEEVRSNNHGKL' A
#
# COMPACT_ATOMS: atom_id res chain seq x y z
N MET A 1 -23.47 4.13 26.11
CA MET A 1 -23.49 4.60 24.70
C MET A 1 -23.11 3.42 23.85
N GLU A 2 -24.00 3.01 22.95
CA GLU A 2 -23.74 1.93 22.02
C GLU A 2 -22.79 2.44 20.92
N SER A 3 -21.73 1.69 20.64
CA SER A 3 -20.70 2.14 19.69
C SER A 3 -21.24 2.05 18.26
N ASN A 4 -20.77 2.93 17.38
CA ASN A 4 -21.13 2.88 15.95
C ASN A 4 -20.73 1.55 15.30
N VAL A 5 -19.67 0.90 15.80
CA VAL A 5 -19.23 -0.42 15.33
C VAL A 5 -20.26 -1.49 15.67
N GLN A 6 -20.84 -1.43 16.88
CA GLN A 6 -21.85 -2.41 17.31
C GLN A 6 -23.10 -2.32 16.43
N LYS A 7 -23.58 -1.11 16.16
CA LYS A 7 -24.75 -0.89 15.28
C LYS A 7 -24.54 -1.41 13.85
N ILE A 8 -23.31 -1.30 13.35
CA ILE A 8 -22.94 -1.83 12.03
C ILE A 8 -22.95 -3.35 12.04
N ILE A 9 -22.41 -3.98 13.09
CA ILE A 9 -22.43 -5.45 13.26
C ILE A 9 -23.87 -5.97 13.32
N ASP A 10 -24.70 -5.35 14.15
CA ASP A 10 -26.10 -5.75 14.30
C ASP A 10 -26.87 -5.61 12.97
N LEU A 11 -26.60 -4.55 12.20
CA LEU A 11 -27.19 -4.37 10.87
C LEU A 11 -26.72 -5.46 9.90
N ILE A 12 -25.43 -5.80 9.90
CA ILE A 12 -24.87 -6.87 9.06
C ILE A 12 -25.55 -8.20 9.39
N ASP A 13 -25.88 -8.47 10.65
CA ASP A 13 -26.55 -9.72 11.04
C ASP A 13 -27.98 -9.83 10.50
N THR A 14 -28.63 -8.71 10.20
CA THR A 14 -29.97 -8.70 9.57
C THR A 14 -29.96 -8.96 8.05
N LEU A 15 -28.78 -8.93 7.41
CA LEU A 15 -28.66 -9.03 5.95
C LEU A 15 -28.68 -10.48 5.44
N THR A 16 -29.23 -10.66 4.23
CA THR A 16 -29.19 -11.94 3.53
C THR A 16 -27.77 -12.27 3.05
N PRO A 17 -27.45 -13.54 2.77
CA PRO A 17 -26.18 -13.91 2.14
C PRO A 17 -25.89 -13.17 0.83
N GLU A 18 -26.92 -12.94 0.00
CA GLU A 18 -26.82 -12.17 -1.24
C GLU A 18 -26.43 -10.71 -0.99
N ASP A 19 -27.05 -10.06 -0.01
CA ASP A 19 -26.74 -8.67 0.36
C ASP A 19 -25.30 -8.55 0.88
N LYS A 20 -24.89 -9.48 1.74
CA LYS A 20 -23.51 -9.56 2.26
C LYS A 20 -22.52 -9.71 1.10
N LYS A 21 -22.81 -10.60 0.14
CA LYS A 21 -21.96 -10.81 -1.03
C LYS A 21 -21.82 -9.53 -1.87
N LEU A 22 -22.90 -8.78 -2.07
CA LEU A 22 -22.86 -7.52 -2.81
C LEU A 22 -22.01 -6.45 -2.09
N ILE A 23 -22.15 -6.34 -0.77
CA ILE A 23 -21.36 -5.41 0.05
C ILE A 23 -19.87 -5.77 -0.01
N TYR A 24 -19.53 -7.05 0.21
CA TYR A 24 -18.14 -7.50 0.14
C TYR A 24 -17.53 -7.27 -1.24
N LYS A 25 -18.30 -7.48 -2.31
CA LYS A 25 -17.84 -7.18 -3.67
C LYS A 25 -17.50 -5.70 -3.82
N LYS A 26 -18.38 -4.79 -3.38
CA LYS A 26 -18.13 -3.35 -3.45
C LYS A 26 -16.91 -2.94 -2.63
N LEU A 27 -16.76 -3.45 -1.41
CA LEU A 27 -15.58 -3.19 -0.58
C LEU A 27 -14.29 -3.68 -1.24
N ASN A 28 -14.32 -4.86 -1.84
CA ASN A 28 -13.19 -5.39 -2.58
C ASN A 28 -12.86 -4.53 -3.81
N ASP A 29 -13.87 -4.06 -4.55
CA ASP A 29 -13.66 -3.20 -5.71
C ASP A 29 -13.05 -1.84 -5.30
N GLU A 30 -13.52 -1.26 -4.19
CA GLU A 30 -12.98 -0.01 -3.60
C GLU A 30 -11.52 -0.17 -3.16
N ILE A 31 -11.22 -1.21 -2.36
CA ILE A 31 -9.84 -1.51 -1.92
C ILE A 31 -8.91 -1.71 -3.11
N ASN A 32 -9.36 -2.42 -4.15
CA ASN A 32 -8.53 -2.64 -5.33
C ASN A 32 -8.29 -1.34 -6.10
N SER A 33 -9.29 -0.46 -6.19
CA SER A 33 -9.12 0.86 -6.83
C SER A 33 -8.11 1.72 -6.07
N GLU A 34 -8.25 1.84 -4.75
CA GLU A 34 -7.31 2.62 -3.93
C GLU A 34 -5.89 2.05 -3.97
N LEU A 35 -5.76 0.72 -3.97
CA LEU A 35 -4.46 0.06 -4.09
C LEU A 35 -3.82 0.33 -5.46
N LEU A 36 -4.60 0.29 -6.54
CA LEU A 36 -4.10 0.61 -7.88
C LEU A 36 -3.63 2.07 -7.95
N ASP A 37 -4.41 3.02 -7.44
CA ASP A 37 -4.04 4.44 -7.40
C ASP A 37 -2.74 4.66 -6.60
N PHE A 38 -2.60 3.96 -5.47
CA PHE A 38 -1.37 4.00 -4.68
C PHE A 38 -0.18 3.45 -5.47
N LEU A 39 -0.32 2.30 -6.12
CA LEU A 39 0.74 1.67 -6.92
C LEU A 39 1.16 2.56 -8.08
N ASP A 40 0.21 3.19 -8.77
CA ASP A 40 0.48 4.15 -9.83
C ASP A 40 1.29 5.34 -9.31
N SER A 41 0.90 5.91 -8.16
CA SER A 41 1.66 7.01 -7.54
C SER A 41 3.10 6.63 -7.16
N VAL A 42 3.31 5.40 -6.67
CA VAL A 42 4.64 4.87 -6.34
C VAL A 42 5.45 4.67 -7.62
N ASN A 43 4.84 4.14 -8.67
CA ASN A 43 5.49 3.90 -9.96
C ASN A 43 5.89 5.22 -10.63
N GLU A 44 5.01 6.22 -10.69
CA GLU A 44 5.32 7.56 -11.18
C GLU A 44 6.49 8.19 -10.41
N ARG A 45 6.50 8.04 -9.08
CA ARG A 45 7.60 8.53 -8.24
C ARG A 45 8.91 7.81 -8.56
N ALA A 46 8.88 6.49 -8.75
CA ALA A 46 10.06 5.69 -9.09
C ALA A 46 10.62 6.05 -10.47
N ILE A 47 9.75 6.36 -11.44
CA ILE A 47 10.16 6.85 -12.76
C ILE A 47 10.75 8.27 -12.66
N LYS A 48 10.08 9.18 -11.95
CA LYS A 48 10.51 10.58 -11.82
C LYS A 48 11.82 10.73 -11.06
N TYR A 49 12.03 9.93 -10.03
CA TYR A 49 13.21 9.95 -9.17
C TYR A 49 13.94 8.62 -9.24
N SER A 50 14.16 8.13 -10.46
CA SER A 50 14.94 6.91 -10.66
C SER A 50 16.36 7.13 -10.17
N ILE A 51 16.80 6.34 -9.19
CA ILE A 51 18.20 6.35 -8.76
C ILE A 51 19.00 5.49 -9.73
N SER A 52 20.06 6.04 -10.29
CA SER A 52 20.92 5.27 -11.21
C SER A 52 21.73 4.22 -10.46
N LEU A 53 22.07 3.12 -11.15
CA LEU A 53 22.97 2.10 -10.60
C LEU A 53 24.32 2.69 -10.21
N GLU A 54 24.78 3.71 -10.94
CA GLU A 54 26.05 4.39 -10.70
C GLU A 54 26.02 5.21 -9.40
N GLU A 55 24.93 5.94 -9.14
CA GLU A 55 24.72 6.62 -7.84
C GLU A 55 24.65 5.63 -6.68
N ILE A 56 23.95 4.50 -6.85
CA ILE A 56 23.91 3.43 -5.85
C ILE A 56 25.33 2.88 -5.60
N THR A 57 26.07 2.60 -6.66
CA THR A 57 27.44 2.06 -6.57
C THR A 57 28.36 3.04 -5.86
N LYS A 58 28.25 4.34 -6.16
CA LYS A 58 29.03 5.39 -5.51
C LYS A 58 28.77 5.44 -4.01
N GLU A 59 27.50 5.45 -3.58
CA GLU A 59 27.16 5.47 -2.16
C GLU A 59 27.61 4.20 -1.43
N VAL A 60 27.47 3.03 -2.06
CA VAL A 60 27.97 1.77 -1.49
C VAL A 60 29.49 1.82 -1.31
N GLU A 61 30.24 2.31 -2.29
CA GLU A 61 31.70 2.43 -2.20
C GLU A 61 32.14 3.50 -1.20
N GLU A 62 31.36 4.57 -1.00
CA GLU A 62 31.60 5.57 0.05
C GLU A 62 31.44 4.96 1.46
N VAL A 63 30.33 4.26 1.71
CA VAL A 63 30.10 3.54 2.97
C VAL A 63 31.19 2.48 3.21
N ARG A 64 31.56 1.73 2.17
CA ARG A 64 32.60 0.70 2.25
C ARG A 64 33.96 1.32 2.57
N SER A 65 34.33 2.43 1.91
CA SER A 65 35.58 3.15 2.15
C SER A 65 35.65 3.68 3.58
N ASN A 66 34.54 4.17 4.13
CA ASN A 66 34.45 4.66 5.51
C ASN A 66 34.63 3.54 6.54
N ASN A 67 34.15 2.33 6.25
CA ASN A 67 34.16 1.21 7.21
C ASN A 67 35.41 0.32 7.11
N HIS A 68 36.02 0.21 5.93
CA HIS A 68 37.07 -0.78 5.66
C HIS A 68 38.34 -0.21 5.02
N GLY A 69 38.41 1.11 4.84
CA GLY A 69 39.48 1.78 4.10
C GLY A 69 39.26 1.74 2.59
N LYS A 70 39.87 2.68 1.86
CA LYS A 70 39.85 2.68 0.39
C LYS A 70 40.59 1.44 -0.14
N LEU A 71 40.02 0.77 -1.14
CA LEU A 71 40.75 -0.20 -1.98
C LEU A 71 41.94 0.48 -2.67
#